data_AF-D6PL89-F1
#
_entry.id   AF-D6PL89-F1
#
_cell.length_a   1.000
_cell.length_b   1.000
_cell.length_c   1.000
_cell.angle_alpha   90.00
_cell.angle_beta   90.00
_cell.angle_gamma   90.00
#
_symmetry.space_group_name_H-M   'P 1'
#
loop_
_entity.id
_entity.type
_entity.pdbx_description
1 polymer ?
#
loop_
_entity_poly.entity_id
_entity_poly.type
_entity_poly.pdbx_seq_one_letter_code
_entity_poly.pdbx_strand_id
1 'polypeptide(L)'
;MGGIANTPVGAEITGLSHLEGKTLKVIIDDSMHNDLTVSSGKVVLTTLPTSYVELGLNYTPIVKTLPVELKLPSGNTLAQKKRIVEATAILYLSQNLTLNGNNFSFVAGEFFTGKKRRKPMLGYDRDGQMTFSQSAPLFFNLLGIEFKVSVGQ
;
A
#
# COMPACT_ATOMS: atom_id res chain seq x y z
N MET A 1 -36.64 33.30 15.67
CA MET A 1 -36.54 32.09 14.82
C MET A 1 -35.20 31.43 15.10
N GLY A 2 -35.17 30.36 15.90
CA GLY A 2 -33.95 29.62 16.20
C GLY A 2 -34.18 28.16 15.82
N GLY A 3 -33.73 27.77 14.63
CA GLY A 3 -33.67 26.37 14.24
C GLY A 3 -32.33 25.79 14.67
N ILE A 4 -32.36 24.71 15.44
CA ILE A 4 -31.17 23.88 15.64
C ILE A 4 -31.02 23.07 14.35
N ALA A 5 -30.16 23.52 13.44
CA ALA A 5 -29.75 22.69 12.32
C ALA A 5 -28.75 21.67 12.86
N ASN A 6 -29.10 20.38 12.77
CA ASN A 6 -28.10 19.33 12.95
C ASN A 6 -27.01 19.58 11.91
N THR A 7 -25.74 19.62 12.30
CA THR A 7 -24.62 19.71 11.36
C THR A 7 -24.82 18.62 10.29
N PRO A 8 -24.66 18.92 8.98
CA PRO A 8 -24.85 17.91 7.95
C PRO A 8 -24.01 16.67 8.27
N VAL A 9 -24.67 15.55 8.55
CA VAL A 9 -24.00 14.28 8.80
C VAL A 9 -23.85 13.61 7.44
N GLY A 10 -22.73 13.88 6.78
CA GLY A 10 -22.34 13.17 5.58
C GLY A 10 -22.73 13.82 4.26
N ALA A 11 -22.19 13.24 3.18
CA ALA A 11 -22.45 13.63 1.80
C ALA A 11 -22.88 12.40 1.00
N GLU A 12 -23.87 12.55 0.12
CA GLU A 12 -24.26 11.50 -0.81
C GLU A 12 -23.48 11.63 -2.11
N ILE A 13 -22.88 10.54 -2.58
CA ILE A 13 -22.28 10.46 -3.91
C ILE A 13 -23.15 9.55 -4.77
N THR A 14 -23.74 10.13 -5.81
CA THR A 14 -24.65 9.47 -6.76
C THR A 14 -23.96 9.14 -8.09
N GLY A 15 -24.64 8.41 -8.98
CA GLY A 15 -24.12 8.07 -10.32
C GLY A 15 -23.31 6.77 -10.36
N LEU A 16 -23.38 5.98 -9.28
CA LEU A 16 -22.63 4.74 -9.11
C LEU A 16 -23.43 3.50 -9.52
N SER A 17 -24.49 3.64 -10.33
CA SER A 17 -25.36 2.52 -10.73
C SER A 17 -24.60 1.37 -11.42
N HIS A 18 -23.45 1.64 -12.02
CA HIS A 18 -22.57 0.65 -12.64
C HIS A 18 -21.75 -0.18 -11.63
N LEU A 19 -21.76 0.22 -10.35
CA LEU A 19 -21.09 -0.43 -9.22
C LEU A 19 -22.08 -0.93 -8.17
N GLU A 20 -23.36 -1.08 -8.53
CA GLU A 20 -24.42 -1.50 -7.60
C GLU A 20 -24.08 -2.81 -6.87
N GLY A 21 -24.25 -2.82 -5.54
CA GLY A 21 -23.94 -3.97 -4.68
C GLY A 21 -22.43 -4.26 -4.52
N LYS A 22 -21.55 -3.44 -5.09
CA LYS A 22 -20.09 -3.57 -4.90
C LYS A 22 -19.62 -2.79 -3.69
N THR A 23 -18.65 -3.35 -2.99
CA THR A 23 -17.91 -2.68 -1.93
C THR A 23 -16.76 -1.88 -2.54
N LEU A 24 -16.74 -0.59 -2.27
CA LEU A 24 -15.75 0.36 -2.76
C LEU A 24 -14.78 0.74 -1.65
N LYS A 25 -13.54 0.97 -2.05
CA LYS A 25 -12.55 1.68 -1.25
C LYS A 25 -12.76 3.18 -1.44
N VAL A 26 -12.55 3.92 -0.36
CA VAL A 26 -12.87 5.34 -0.29
C VAL A 26 -11.68 6.09 0.28
N ILE A 27 -11.26 7.13 -0.41
CA ILE A 27 -10.22 8.06 0.03
C ILE A 27 -10.87 9.45 0.06
N ILE A 28 -10.74 10.13 1.19
CA ILE A 28 -11.23 11.50 1.38
C ILE A 28 -10.02 12.34 1.74
N ASP A 29 -9.69 13.32 0.89
CA ASP A 29 -8.56 14.24 1.10
C ASP A 29 -7.27 13.50 1.54
N ASP A 30 -6.78 12.58 0.69
CA ASP A 30 -5.58 11.74 0.92
C ASP A 30 -5.64 10.79 2.13
N SER A 31 -6.80 10.66 2.79
CA SER A 31 -7.00 9.83 3.98
C SER A 31 -7.93 8.67 3.72
N MET A 32 -7.55 7.48 4.20
CA MET A 32 -8.39 6.29 4.07
C MET A 32 -9.68 6.44 4.87
N HIS A 33 -10.81 6.20 4.21
CA HIS A 33 -12.11 6.07 4.85
C HIS A 33 -12.53 4.59 4.90
N ASN A 34 -13.54 4.29 5.72
CA ASN A 34 -14.15 2.96 5.74
C ASN A 34 -14.74 2.60 4.37
N ASP A 35 -14.70 1.31 4.05
CA ASP A 35 -15.33 0.77 2.86
C ASP A 35 -16.84 1.06 2.84
N LEU A 36 -17.37 1.38 1.66
CA LEU A 36 -18.79 1.66 1.46
C LEU A 36 -19.34 0.73 0.39
N THR A 37 -20.57 0.24 0.58
CA THR A 37 -21.26 -0.57 -0.44
C THR A 37 -22.27 0.29 -1.17
N VAL A 38 -22.27 0.22 -2.50
CA VAL A 38 -23.21 0.97 -3.33
C VAL A 38 -24.60 0.37 -3.18
N SER A 39 -25.58 1.23 -2.87
CA SER A 39 -27.00 0.89 -2.84
C SER A 39 -27.79 1.97 -3.56
N SER A 40 -28.71 1.56 -4.44
CA SER A 40 -29.56 2.46 -5.23
C SER A 40 -28.74 3.50 -6.02
N GLY A 41 -27.61 3.08 -6.58
CA GLY A 41 -26.72 3.91 -7.38
C GLY A 41 -25.96 4.99 -6.61
N LYS A 42 -25.87 4.88 -5.27
CA LYS A 42 -25.20 5.86 -4.42
C LYS A 42 -24.46 5.25 -3.22
N VAL A 43 -23.60 6.07 -2.61
CA VAL A 43 -22.97 5.83 -1.31
C VAL A 43 -23.11 7.07 -0.42
N VAL A 44 -23.09 6.87 0.90
CA VAL A 44 -23.17 7.96 1.89
C VAL A 44 -21.86 7.99 2.68
N LEU A 45 -21.16 9.12 2.62
CA LEU A 45 -19.95 9.35 3.42
C LEU A 45 -20.35 9.75 4.84
N THR A 46 -19.63 9.29 5.86
CA THR A 46 -19.84 9.76 7.24
C THR A 46 -18.99 11.00 7.58
N THR A 47 -17.94 11.24 6.80
CA THR A 47 -17.05 12.40 6.90
C THR A 47 -17.24 13.28 5.68
N LEU A 48 -17.38 14.59 5.89
CA LEU A 48 -17.49 15.56 4.81
C LEU A 48 -16.11 15.80 4.17
N PRO A 49 -15.98 15.69 2.84
CA PRO A 49 -14.75 16.07 2.15
C PRO A 49 -14.55 17.58 2.17
N THR A 50 -13.30 18.01 2.23
CA THR A 50 -12.91 19.42 2.13
C THR A 50 -12.48 19.80 0.72
N SER A 51 -11.85 18.89 -0.02
CA SER A 51 -11.38 19.14 -1.38
C SER A 51 -11.91 18.11 -2.37
N TYR A 52 -11.71 16.82 -2.11
CA TYR A 52 -12.04 15.77 -3.08
C TYR A 52 -12.33 14.41 -2.41
N VAL A 53 -12.95 13.53 -3.20
CA VAL A 53 -13.20 12.13 -2.82
C VAL A 53 -12.87 11.23 -4.01
N GLU A 54 -12.15 10.15 -3.73
CA GLU A 54 -11.92 9.07 -4.67
C GLU A 54 -12.64 7.80 -4.20
N LEU A 55 -13.37 7.19 -5.11
CA LEU A 55 -14.14 5.97 -4.89
C LEU A 55 -13.82 4.97 -5.98
N GLY A 56 -13.56 3.72 -5.61
CA GLY A 56 -13.28 2.69 -6.61
C GLY A 56 -13.27 1.28 -6.05
N LEU A 57 -13.24 0.31 -6.96
CA LEU A 57 -12.97 -1.07 -6.60
C LEU A 57 -11.55 -1.18 -6.06
N ASN A 58 -11.35 -2.07 -5.09
CA ASN A 58 -10.02 -2.29 -4.53
C ASN A 58 -9.07 -2.83 -5.61
N TYR A 59 -7.90 -2.21 -5.71
CA TYR A 59 -6.78 -2.73 -6.48
C TYR A 59 -5.57 -2.82 -5.56
N THR A 60 -4.93 -3.98 -5.52
CA THR A 60 -3.77 -4.23 -4.67
C THR A 60 -2.57 -4.58 -5.56
N PRO A 61 -1.63 -3.63 -5.76
CA PRO A 61 -0.50 -3.86 -6.65
C PRO A 61 0.45 -4.90 -6.03
N ILE A 62 1.02 -5.76 -6.88
CA ILE A 62 2.02 -6.74 -6.48
C ILE A 62 3.28 -6.47 -7.29
N VAL A 63 4.35 -6.07 -6.61
CA VAL A 63 5.68 -5.88 -7.19
C VAL A 63 6.60 -6.94 -6.63
N LYS A 64 6.91 -7.95 -7.43
CA LYS A 64 7.82 -9.04 -7.06
C LYS A 64 9.18 -8.85 -7.72
N THR A 65 10.25 -8.85 -6.95
CA THR A 65 11.60 -8.72 -7.50
C THR A 65 11.99 -9.97 -8.28
N LEU A 66 12.93 -9.83 -9.22
CA LEU A 66 13.61 -10.97 -9.81
C LEU A 66 14.38 -11.76 -8.73
N PRO A 67 14.68 -13.04 -8.96
CA PRO A 67 15.58 -13.79 -8.11
C PRO A 67 16.93 -13.08 -7.99
N VAL A 68 17.46 -13.00 -6.78
CA VAL A 68 18.77 -12.41 -6.52
C VAL A 68 19.84 -13.32 -7.07
N GLU A 69 20.69 -12.82 -7.95
CA GLU A 69 21.87 -13.55 -8.41
C GLU A 69 23.13 -12.72 -8.18
N LEU A 70 24.05 -13.27 -7.40
CA LEU A 70 25.32 -12.63 -7.10
C LEU A 70 26.42 -13.22 -7.99
N LYS A 71 27.26 -12.35 -8.53
CA LYS A 71 28.51 -12.75 -9.20
C LYS A 71 29.63 -12.71 -8.18
N LEU A 72 29.90 -13.83 -7.52
CA LEU A 72 30.98 -13.95 -6.54
C LEU A 72 32.24 -14.51 -7.22
N PRO A 73 33.46 -14.21 -6.70
CA PRO A 73 34.69 -14.83 -7.18
C PRO A 73 34.68 -16.37 -7.13
N SER A 74 33.89 -16.95 -6.21
CA SER A 74 33.71 -18.40 -6.04
C SER A 74 32.76 -19.05 -7.06
N GLY A 75 32.11 -18.28 -7.93
CA GLY A 75 31.17 -18.78 -8.93
C GLY A 75 29.74 -18.23 -8.75
N ASN A 76 28.78 -18.93 -9.38
CA ASN A 76 27.36 -18.57 -9.31
C ASN A 76 26.71 -19.03 -8.00
N THR A 77 25.54 -18.46 -7.70
CA THR A 77 24.83 -18.69 -6.42
C THR A 77 23.46 -19.34 -6.61
N LEU A 78 23.11 -19.74 -7.85
CA LEU A 78 21.79 -20.26 -8.22
C LEU A 78 21.27 -21.39 -7.32
N ALA A 79 22.12 -22.35 -6.94
CA ALA A 79 21.71 -23.49 -6.11
C ALA A 79 21.86 -23.25 -4.59
N GLN A 80 22.50 -22.14 -4.20
CA GLN A 80 22.80 -21.85 -2.81
C GLN A 80 21.60 -21.24 -2.10
N LYS A 81 21.46 -21.54 -0.81
CA LYS A 81 20.50 -20.84 0.04
C LYS A 81 20.98 -19.40 0.25
N LYS A 82 20.07 -18.48 -0.02
CA LYS A 82 20.22 -17.04 0.11
C LYS A 82 19.30 -16.58 1.24
N ARG A 83 19.72 -15.52 1.92
CA ARG A 83 18.90 -14.82 2.91
C ARG A 83 19.04 -13.33 2.71
N ILE A 84 17.94 -12.68 2.42
CA ILE A 84 17.86 -11.22 2.54
C ILE A 84 17.82 -10.90 4.03
N VAL A 85 18.78 -10.10 4.50
CA VAL A 85 18.90 -9.74 5.92
C VAL A 85 18.30 -8.36 6.22
N GLU A 86 18.30 -7.48 5.23
CA GLU A 86 17.84 -6.09 5.31
C GLU A 86 17.35 -5.66 3.94
N ALA A 87 16.24 -4.92 3.90
CA ALA A 87 15.75 -4.27 2.71
C ALA A 87 15.35 -2.82 3.03
N THR A 88 15.67 -1.91 2.12
CA THR A 88 15.35 -0.49 2.20
C THR A 88 14.63 -0.09 0.92
N ALA A 89 13.37 0.32 1.08
CA ALA A 89 12.57 0.89 0.01
C ALA A 89 12.83 2.39 -0.09
N ILE A 90 13.11 2.86 -1.30
CA ILE A 90 13.21 4.27 -1.65
C ILE A 90 11.86 4.70 -2.21
N LEU A 91 11.20 5.63 -1.53
CA LEU A 91 9.82 6.01 -1.77
C LEU A 91 9.70 7.49 -2.11
N TYR A 92 8.70 7.81 -2.92
CA TYR A 92 8.30 9.18 -3.24
C TYR A 92 6.80 9.33 -3.03
N LEU A 93 6.38 10.39 -2.32
CA LEU A 93 4.98 10.71 -2.07
C LEU A 93 4.10 9.47 -1.81
N SER A 94 4.51 8.65 -0.83
CA SER A 94 3.88 7.37 -0.53
C SER A 94 3.26 7.38 0.86
N GLN A 95 2.16 6.65 1.04
CA GLN A 95 1.41 6.57 2.28
C GLN A 95 1.16 5.13 2.75
N ASN A 96 1.35 4.14 1.88
CA ASN A 96 1.20 2.74 2.24
C ASN A 96 2.25 1.87 1.54
N LEU A 97 2.77 0.89 2.26
CA LEU A 97 3.68 -0.12 1.73
C LEU A 97 3.66 -1.34 2.63
N THR A 98 3.67 -2.51 2.01
CA THR A 98 4.00 -3.79 2.65
C THR A 98 5.22 -4.40 1.99
N LEU A 99 5.98 -5.17 2.76
CA LEU A 99 7.05 -6.04 2.27
C LEU A 99 6.83 -7.44 2.83
N ASN A 100 6.67 -8.41 1.93
CA ASN A 100 6.36 -9.81 2.25
C ASN A 100 5.18 -9.91 3.21
N GLY A 101 4.10 -9.16 2.94
CA GLY A 101 2.88 -9.12 3.75
C GLY A 101 2.97 -8.28 5.04
N ASN A 102 4.14 -7.76 5.40
CA ASN A 102 4.31 -6.98 6.62
C ASN A 102 4.20 -5.48 6.33
N ASN A 103 3.40 -4.74 7.11
CA ASN A 103 3.21 -3.30 6.94
C ASN A 103 4.44 -2.47 7.34
N PHE A 104 4.71 -1.40 6.61
CA PHE A 104 5.53 -0.29 7.10
C PHE A 104 4.65 0.75 7.81
N SER A 105 5.21 1.42 8.82
CA SER A 105 4.51 2.51 9.50
C SER A 105 4.58 3.79 8.68
N PHE A 106 3.44 4.44 8.48
CA PHE A 106 3.31 5.78 7.91
C PHE A 106 2.53 6.67 8.89
N VAL A 107 2.70 7.98 8.77
CA VAL A 107 1.84 8.94 9.48
C VAL A 107 0.58 9.10 8.61
N ALA A 108 -0.59 8.97 9.23
CA ALA A 108 -1.86 9.06 8.51
C ALA A 108 -2.05 10.47 7.94
N GLY A 109 -2.51 10.57 6.69
CA GLY A 109 -2.73 11.85 6.00
C GLY A 109 -1.46 12.55 5.49
N GLU A 110 -0.26 12.00 5.74
CA GLU A 110 1.00 12.61 5.30
C GLU A 110 1.69 11.80 4.21
N PHE A 111 2.17 12.50 3.19
CA PHE A 111 3.02 11.91 2.15
C PHE A 111 4.45 11.72 2.65
N PHE A 112 4.97 10.50 2.53
CA PHE A 112 6.35 10.19 2.86
C PHE A 112 7.22 10.12 1.58
N THR A 113 8.32 10.87 1.59
CA THR A 113 9.42 10.76 0.62
C THR A 113 10.71 10.45 1.37
N GLY A 114 11.45 9.45 0.93
CA GLY A 114 12.71 9.05 1.54
C GLY A 114 12.88 7.54 1.61
N LYS A 115 13.66 7.07 2.59
CA LYS A 115 14.03 5.65 2.73
C LYS A 115 13.31 5.03 3.92
N LYS A 116 12.56 3.94 3.69
CA LYS A 116 12.04 3.08 4.77
C LYS A 116 12.76 1.75 4.77
N ARG A 117 13.35 1.42 5.91
CA ARG A 117 14.14 0.20 6.09
C ARG A 117 13.41 -0.83 6.93
N ARG A 118 13.51 -2.10 6.55
CA ARG A 118 13.10 -3.26 7.34
C ARG A 118 14.29 -4.18 7.62
N LYS A 119 14.50 -4.45 8.91
CA LYS A 119 15.45 -5.41 9.45
C LYS A 119 14.98 -5.91 10.83
N PRO A 120 15.33 -7.13 11.26
CA PRO A 120 15.91 -8.19 10.43
C PRO A 120 14.86 -8.79 9.49
N MET A 121 15.30 -9.23 8.32
CA MET A 121 14.50 -10.15 7.50
C MET A 121 14.87 -11.60 7.84
N LEU A 122 13.83 -12.44 7.89
CA LEU A 122 13.92 -13.84 8.32
C LEU A 122 13.66 -14.77 7.14
N GLY A 123 14.16 -16.00 7.26
CA GLY A 123 14.00 -17.03 6.24
C GLY A 123 15.23 -17.19 5.34
N TYR A 124 15.36 -18.40 4.80
CA TYR A 124 16.31 -18.74 3.74
C TYR A 124 15.51 -19.35 2.60
N ASP A 125 15.81 -18.95 1.39
CA ASP A 125 15.26 -19.54 0.17
C ASP A 125 16.38 -19.65 -0.88
N ARG A 126 16.06 -20.14 -2.09
CA ARG A 126 17.04 -20.22 -3.19
C ARG A 126 16.98 -19.00 -4.11
N ASP A 127 15.84 -18.32 -4.14
CA ASP A 127 15.58 -17.24 -5.09
C ASP A 127 15.86 -15.85 -4.51
N GLY A 128 15.80 -15.67 -3.19
CA GLY A 128 16.01 -14.39 -2.51
C GLY A 128 15.04 -13.32 -2.98
N GLN A 129 13.73 -13.60 -3.07
CA GLN A 129 12.78 -12.64 -3.64
C GLN A 129 12.07 -11.81 -2.55
N MET A 130 11.73 -10.58 -2.94
CA MET A 130 10.90 -9.67 -2.14
C MET A 130 9.62 -9.36 -2.89
N THR A 131 8.52 -9.27 -2.16
CA THR A 131 7.23 -8.85 -2.69
C THR A 131 6.79 -7.59 -1.97
N PHE A 132 6.69 -6.49 -2.71
CA PHE A 132 6.13 -5.23 -2.26
C PHE A 132 4.67 -5.16 -2.71
N SER A 133 3.82 -4.69 -1.82
CA SER A 133 2.37 -4.57 -2.06
C SER A 133 1.81 -3.48 -1.15
N GLN A 134 0.49 -3.39 -1.04
CA GLN A 134 -0.21 -2.47 -0.14
C GLN A 134 -1.28 -3.18 0.67
N SER A 135 -1.53 -2.68 1.88
CA SER A 135 -2.66 -3.12 2.73
C SER A 135 -3.87 -2.22 2.60
N ALA A 136 -3.66 -0.98 2.15
CA ALA A 136 -4.70 0.00 1.82
C ALA A 136 -4.34 0.65 0.48
N PRO A 137 -5.32 0.97 -0.38
CA PRO A 137 -5.09 1.49 -1.73
C PRO A 137 -4.71 2.99 -1.72
N LEU A 138 -3.80 3.38 -0.84
CA LEU A 138 -3.30 4.76 -0.76
C LEU A 138 -2.16 4.98 -1.77
N PHE A 139 -1.62 6.20 -1.82
CA PHE A 139 -0.53 6.53 -2.74
C PHE A 139 0.73 5.69 -2.48
N PHE A 140 1.32 5.19 -3.57
CA PHE A 140 2.53 4.36 -3.53
C PHE A 140 3.38 4.54 -4.80
N ASN A 141 4.57 5.12 -4.62
CA ASN A 141 5.61 5.19 -5.65
C ASN A 141 6.93 4.61 -5.12
N LEU A 142 7.28 3.42 -5.61
CA LEU A 142 8.54 2.75 -5.32
C LEU A 142 9.59 3.15 -6.36
N LEU A 143 10.60 3.92 -5.95
CA LEU A 143 11.67 4.36 -6.83
C LEU A 143 12.79 3.33 -6.95
N GLY A 144 13.03 2.56 -5.89
CA GLY A 144 14.13 1.61 -5.85
C GLY A 144 14.19 0.82 -4.56
N ILE A 145 15.01 -0.23 -4.58
CA ILE A 145 15.19 -1.14 -3.45
C ILE A 145 16.69 -1.36 -3.27
N GLU A 146 17.19 -1.07 -2.08
CA GLU A 146 18.53 -1.48 -1.63
C GLU A 146 18.36 -2.66 -0.66
N PHE A 147 19.14 -3.72 -0.80
CA PHE A 147 19.04 -4.87 0.09
C PHE A 147 20.41 -5.49 0.36
N LYS A 148 20.52 -6.15 1.51
CA LYS A 148 21.69 -6.95 1.89
C LYS A 148 21.32 -8.41 1.85
N VAL A 149 22.18 -9.21 1.25
CA VAL A 149 22.00 -10.66 1.12
C VAL A 149 23.18 -11.39 1.74
N SER A 150 22.87 -12.44 2.49
CA SER A 150 23.81 -13.43 2.98
C SER A 150 23.63 -14.71 2.17
N VAL A 151 24.74 -15.30 1.75
CA VAL A 151 24.78 -16.62 1.12
C VAL A 151 25.58 -17.55 2.01
N GLY A 152 25.15 -18.81 2.10
CA GLY A 152 25.92 -19.83 2.80
C GLY A 152 27.20 -20.15 2.02
N GLN A 153 28.35 -19.86 2.63
CA GLN A 153 29.62 -20.49 2.29
C GLN A 153 29.93 -21.56 3.33
#